data_AF-A0A353H9L8-F1
#
_entry.id   AF-A0A353H9L8-F1
#
_cell.length_a   1.000
_cell.length_b   1.000
_cell.length_c   1.000
_cell.angle_alpha   90.00
_cell.angle_beta   90.00
_cell.angle_gamma   90.00
#
_symmetry.space_group_name_H-M   'P 1'
#
loop_
_entity.id
_entity.type
_entity.pdbx_description
1 polymer ?
#
loop_
_entity_poly.entity_id
_entity_poly.type
_entity_poly.pdbx_seq_one_letter_code
_entity_poly.pdbx_strand_id
1 'polypeptide(L)'
;GLVYAHPHPQSPDTTLIRNKDGQPLPTSLDGTMAAEFLIDPKTQDIRRKSMQAACLNCHDSSWVRAHWQRFENTIQKTNGNILIATGIMGDIWQGGYADLKTSPFDEAIEKKWTDTWQFYANSIRFASAMGGGGDYGVYADGRYQLTQALQEMNDWLNLHQKLSTSKKK
;
A
#
# COMPACT_ATOMS: atom_id res chain seq x y z
N GLY A 1 3.35 4.23 -0.62
CA GLY A 1 3.86 3.00 -0.02
C GLY A 1 4.67 2.27 -1.06
N LEU A 2 5.69 1.52 -0.66
CA LEU A 2 6.59 0.80 -1.59
C LEU A 2 6.72 -0.68 -1.20
N VAL A 3 5.71 -1.51 -1.46
CA VAL A 3 4.35 -1.11 -1.92
C VAL A 3 3.42 -0.79 -0.74
N TYR A 4 3.73 -1.30 0.45
CA TYR A 4 3.01 -1.02 1.69
C TYR A 4 3.45 0.32 2.32
N ALA A 5 2.60 0.90 3.18
CA ALA A 5 3.07 1.91 4.12
C ALA A 5 3.94 1.22 5.17
N HIS A 6 5.06 1.85 5.46
CA HIS A 6 6.13 1.34 6.31
C HIS A 6 6.64 2.48 7.21
N PRO A 7 7.40 2.16 8.26
CA PRO A 7 8.15 3.19 8.98
C PRO A 7 9.06 3.99 8.05
N HIS A 8 9.39 5.22 8.44
CA HIS A 8 10.28 6.05 7.62
C HIS A 8 11.69 5.43 7.51
N PRO A 9 12.39 5.61 6.38
CA PRO A 9 13.81 5.31 6.29
C PRO A 9 14.60 6.02 7.39
N GLN A 10 15.60 5.33 7.95
CA GLN A 10 16.51 5.92 8.94
C GLN A 10 17.51 6.90 8.31
N SER A 11 17.79 6.73 7.02
CA SER A 11 18.68 7.56 6.20
C SER A 11 17.92 8.19 5.04
N PRO A 12 18.26 9.43 4.62
CA PRO A 12 17.73 10.00 3.39
C PRO A 12 18.22 9.27 2.12
N ASP A 13 19.37 8.60 2.19
CA ASP A 13 19.83 7.75 1.10
C ASP A 13 19.06 6.42 1.10
N THR A 14 18.00 6.39 0.30
CA THR A 14 17.12 5.21 0.14
C THR A 14 17.63 4.22 -0.90
N THR A 15 18.71 4.54 -1.64
CA THR A 15 19.26 3.66 -2.68
C THR A 15 19.90 2.40 -2.09
N LEU A 16 20.24 2.45 -0.80
CA LEU A 16 20.83 1.34 -0.02
C LEU A 16 19.81 0.29 0.41
N ILE A 17 18.51 0.63 0.43
CA ILE A 17 17.47 -0.24 0.98
C ILE A 17 17.35 -1.51 0.14
N ARG A 18 17.42 -2.67 0.79
CA ARG A 18 17.08 -3.96 0.21
C ARG A 18 16.12 -4.70 1.12
N ASN A 19 15.03 -5.22 0.57
CA ASN A 19 14.18 -6.16 1.30
C ASN A 19 14.82 -7.56 1.33
N LYS A 20 14.17 -8.51 2.02
CA LYS A 20 14.67 -9.88 2.15
C LYS A 20 14.76 -10.64 0.81
N ASP A 21 14.06 -10.16 -0.22
CA ASP A 21 14.06 -10.75 -1.56
C ASP A 21 15.05 -10.04 -2.51
N GLY A 22 15.89 -9.14 -1.97
CA GLY A 22 16.93 -8.43 -2.72
C GLY A 22 16.42 -7.26 -3.58
N GLN A 23 15.14 -6.90 -3.51
CA GLN A 23 14.57 -5.81 -4.29
C GLN A 23 14.90 -4.46 -3.64
N PRO A 24 15.02 -3.36 -4.42
CA PRO A 24 15.24 -2.01 -3.92
C PRO A 24 13.95 -1.39 -3.33
N LEU A 25 13.31 -2.11 -2.42
CA LEU A 25 12.06 -1.74 -1.79
C LEU A 25 12.18 -1.86 -0.26
N PRO A 26 11.53 -0.99 0.51
CA PRO A 26 11.48 -1.05 1.98
C PRO A 26 10.57 -2.15 2.51
N THR A 27 9.80 -2.79 1.63
CA THR A 27 8.99 -3.97 1.96
C THR A 27 9.11 -5.02 0.87
N SER A 28 9.02 -6.29 1.26
CA SER A 28 8.76 -7.41 0.36
C SER A 28 7.30 -7.42 -0.09
N LEU A 29 7.01 -8.14 -1.18
CA LEU A 29 5.64 -8.28 -1.69
C LEU A 29 4.69 -8.95 -0.69
N ASP A 30 5.22 -9.75 0.24
CA ASP A 30 4.46 -10.34 1.36
C ASP A 30 4.23 -9.36 2.54
N GLY A 31 4.74 -8.13 2.46
CA GLY A 31 4.63 -7.12 3.51
C GLY A 31 5.75 -7.15 4.54
N THR A 32 6.72 -8.06 4.44
CA THR A 32 7.89 -8.08 5.34
C THR A 32 8.70 -6.81 5.18
N MET A 33 8.99 -6.14 6.29
CA MET A 33 9.71 -4.86 6.31
C MET A 33 11.22 -5.07 6.24
N ALA A 34 11.92 -4.20 5.51
CA ALA A 34 13.38 -4.11 5.51
C ALA A 34 13.88 -3.39 6.79
N ALA A 35 13.60 -3.98 7.95
CA ALA A 35 13.68 -3.32 9.26
C ALA A 35 15.03 -2.65 9.56
N GLU A 36 16.13 -3.22 9.08
CA GLU A 36 17.48 -2.67 9.24
C GLU A 36 17.67 -1.27 8.63
N PHE A 37 16.82 -0.88 7.67
CA PHE A 37 16.89 0.41 7.00
C PHE A 37 15.84 1.42 7.49
N LEU A 38 14.96 1.01 8.40
CA LEU A 38 13.78 1.77 8.80
C LEU A 38 13.86 2.16 10.28
N ILE A 39 13.23 3.28 10.65
CA ILE A 39 13.24 3.74 12.03
C ILE A 39 12.52 2.75 12.96
N ASP A 40 13.11 2.53 14.13
CA ASP A 40 12.56 1.63 15.14
C ASP A 40 11.22 2.16 15.74
N PRO A 41 10.45 1.30 16.43
CA PRO A 41 9.18 1.72 17.03
C PRO A 41 9.31 2.86 18.06
N LYS A 42 10.44 2.94 18.77
CA LYS A 42 10.69 4.00 19.76
C LYS A 42 10.84 5.36 19.07
N THR A 43 11.57 5.41 17.97
CA THR A 43 11.77 6.60 17.15
C THR A 43 10.47 7.02 16.48
N GLN A 44 9.67 6.07 15.99
CA GLN A 44 8.32 6.33 15.47
C GLN A 44 7.44 6.99 16.54
N ASP A 45 7.43 6.45 17.76
CA ASP A 45 6.66 6.99 18.89
C ASP A 45 7.10 8.42 19.27
N ILE A 46 8.41 8.68 19.32
CA ILE A 46 8.96 10.03 19.57
C ILE A 46 8.49 11.01 18.50
N ARG A 47 8.61 10.66 17.22
CA ARG A 47 8.20 11.53 16.10
C ARG A 47 6.68 11.75 16.09
N ARG A 48 5.90 10.71 16.38
CA ARG A 48 4.43 10.78 16.52
C ARG A 48 4.03 11.76 17.62
N LYS A 49 4.61 11.64 18.82
CA LYS A 49 4.36 12.56 19.94
C LYS A 49 4.77 13.99 19.62
N SER A 50 5.91 14.17 18.94
CA SER A 50 6.36 15.50 18.48
C SER A 50 5.36 16.15 17.54
N MET A 51 4.78 15.41 16.61
CA MET A 51 3.74 15.93 15.72
C MET A 51 2.43 16.22 16.47
N GLN A 52 2.03 15.33 17.39
CA GLN A 52 0.85 15.54 18.24
C GLN A 52 0.95 16.83 19.08
N ALA A 53 2.15 17.20 19.54
CA ALA A 53 2.38 18.45 20.27
C ALA A 53 2.01 19.69 19.44
N ALA A 54 2.24 19.68 18.12
CA ALA A 54 1.82 20.79 17.26
C ALA A 54 0.29 20.91 17.20
N CYS A 55 -0.43 19.78 17.11
CA CYS A 55 -1.89 19.74 17.09
C CYS A 55 -2.50 20.25 18.41
N LEU A 56 -1.86 19.94 19.55
CA LEU A 56 -2.31 20.30 20.89
C LEU A 56 -2.25 21.81 21.17
N ASN A 57 -1.58 22.60 20.33
CA ASN A 57 -1.61 24.07 20.44
C ASN A 57 -2.99 24.65 20.08
N CYS A 58 -3.83 23.91 19.35
CA CYS A 58 -5.13 24.40 18.86
C CYS A 58 -6.30 23.43 19.09
N HIS A 59 -6.04 22.15 19.36
CA HIS A 59 -7.07 21.12 19.51
C HIS A 59 -6.96 20.39 20.85
N ASP A 60 -8.12 19.99 21.39
CA ASP A 60 -8.17 19.19 22.62
C ASP A 60 -7.52 17.81 22.44
N SER A 61 -6.99 17.28 23.54
CA SER A 61 -6.32 15.97 23.59
C SER A 61 -7.19 14.81 23.10
N SER A 62 -8.51 14.85 23.31
CA SER A 62 -9.45 13.83 22.85
C SER A 62 -9.53 13.82 21.32
N TRP A 63 -9.61 15.00 20.70
CA TRP A 63 -9.64 15.15 19.25
C TRP A 63 -8.34 14.67 18.60
N VAL A 64 -7.18 15.08 19.13
CA VAL A 64 -5.87 14.67 18.61
C VAL A 64 -5.73 13.15 18.67
N ARG A 65 -6.09 12.52 19.79
CA ARG A 65 -6.02 11.06 19.95
C ARG A 65 -6.90 10.33 18.94
N ALA A 66 -8.15 10.78 18.76
CA ALA A 66 -9.09 10.19 17.83
C ALA A 66 -8.62 10.34 16.36
N HIS A 67 -8.05 11.48 15.99
CA HIS A 67 -7.45 11.71 14.66
C HIS A 67 -6.36 10.69 14.35
N TRP A 68 -5.42 10.50 15.28
CA TRP A 68 -4.31 9.56 15.11
C TRP A 68 -4.79 8.10 15.06
N GLN A 69 -5.73 7.72 15.93
CA GLN A 69 -6.32 6.37 15.90
C GLN A 69 -6.99 6.08 14.54
N ARG A 70 -7.73 7.05 13.99
CA ARG A 70 -8.35 6.93 12.65
C ARG A 70 -7.29 6.82 11.56
N PHE A 71 -6.23 7.61 11.63
CA PHE A 71 -5.13 7.59 10.66
C PHE A 71 -4.37 6.26 10.67
N GLU A 72 -4.01 5.74 11.84
CA GLU A 72 -3.31 4.46 11.97
C GLU A 72 -4.18 3.29 11.50
N ASN A 73 -5.48 3.29 11.84
CA ASN A 73 -6.43 2.34 11.27
C ASN A 73 -6.49 2.44 9.72
N THR A 74 -6.42 3.65 9.16
CA THR A 74 -6.42 3.84 7.70
C THR A 74 -5.17 3.23 7.05
N ILE A 75 -3.99 3.37 7.68
CA ILE A 75 -2.76 2.70 7.25
C ILE A 75 -2.95 1.19 7.27
N GLN A 76 -3.47 0.64 8.37
CA GLN A 76 -3.69 -0.81 8.51
C GLN A 76 -4.64 -1.34 7.42
N LYS A 77 -5.78 -0.66 7.19
CA LYS A 77 -6.77 -1.09 6.20
C LYS A 77 -6.25 -0.99 4.77
N THR A 78 -5.55 0.10 4.43
CA THR A 78 -4.96 0.24 3.10
C THR A 78 -3.87 -0.80 2.86
N ASN A 79 -2.99 -1.07 3.83
CA ASN A 79 -2.00 -2.16 3.70
C ASN A 79 -2.68 -3.54 3.52
N GLY A 80 -3.78 -3.81 4.23
CA GLY A 80 -4.56 -5.04 4.04
C GLY A 80 -5.11 -5.17 2.62
N ASN A 81 -5.63 -4.08 2.04
CA ASN A 81 -6.09 -4.07 0.64
C ASN A 81 -4.93 -4.30 -0.34
N ILE A 82 -3.76 -3.70 -0.09
CA ILE A 82 -2.57 -3.93 -0.95
C ILE A 82 -2.10 -5.38 -0.86
N LEU A 83 -2.22 -6.02 0.30
CA LEU A 83 -1.86 -7.43 0.46
C LEU A 83 -2.79 -8.32 -0.39
N ILE A 84 -4.08 -8.01 -0.41
CA ILE A 84 -5.05 -8.71 -1.27
C ILE A 84 -4.70 -8.49 -2.75
N ALA A 85 -4.48 -7.24 -3.18
CA ALA A 85 -4.11 -6.93 -4.56
C ALA A 85 -2.83 -7.67 -5.00
N THR A 86 -1.83 -7.69 -4.11
CA THR A 86 -0.54 -8.35 -4.36
C THR A 86 -0.68 -9.87 -4.37
N GLY A 87 -1.58 -10.44 -3.56
CA GLY A 87 -1.94 -11.86 -3.63
C GLY A 87 -2.56 -12.24 -4.98
N ILE A 88 -3.53 -11.46 -5.46
CA ILE A 88 -4.14 -11.65 -6.79
C ILE A 88 -3.07 -11.57 -7.89
N MET A 89 -2.17 -10.58 -7.81
CA MET A 89 -1.07 -10.45 -8.76
C MET A 89 -0.09 -11.64 -8.69
N GLY A 90 0.16 -12.15 -7.49
CA GLY A 90 0.90 -13.40 -7.24
C GLY A 90 0.31 -14.59 -7.99
N ASP A 91 -1.01 -14.78 -7.90
CA ASP A 91 -1.73 -15.85 -8.61
C ASP A 91 -1.67 -15.66 -10.14
N ILE A 92 -1.72 -14.42 -10.62
CA ILE A 92 -1.58 -14.07 -12.03
C ILE A 92 -0.20 -14.47 -12.57
N TRP A 93 0.87 -14.09 -11.86
CA TRP A 93 2.23 -14.48 -12.20
C TRP A 93 2.44 -15.99 -12.11
N GLN A 94 1.93 -16.64 -11.06
CA GLN A 94 2.03 -18.10 -10.89
C GLN A 94 1.29 -18.86 -12.00
N GLY A 95 0.17 -18.33 -12.47
CA GLY A 95 -0.60 -18.85 -13.60
C GLY A 95 0.08 -18.64 -14.96
N GLY A 96 1.17 -17.87 -15.03
CA GLY A 96 1.85 -17.51 -16.26
C GLY A 96 1.02 -16.59 -17.16
N TYR A 97 0.10 -15.83 -16.57
CA TYR A 97 -0.75 -14.87 -17.30
C TYR A 97 -0.09 -13.48 -17.43
N ALA A 98 0.95 -13.21 -16.64
CA ALA A 98 1.86 -12.08 -16.76
C ALA A 98 3.29 -12.52 -16.38
N ASP A 99 4.32 -11.82 -16.85
CA ASP A 99 5.73 -12.17 -16.64
C ASP A 99 6.42 -11.34 -15.54
N LEU A 100 6.54 -11.95 -14.36
CA LEU A 100 7.29 -11.38 -13.25
C LEU A 100 8.80 -11.22 -13.52
N LYS A 101 9.39 -12.04 -14.41
CA LYS A 101 10.85 -12.16 -14.53
C LYS A 101 11.47 -11.00 -15.29
N THR A 102 10.81 -10.53 -16.35
CA THR A 102 11.32 -9.43 -17.17
C THR A 102 11.12 -8.10 -16.46
N SER A 103 9.90 -7.82 -16.00
CA SER A 103 9.56 -6.58 -15.31
C SER A 103 8.19 -6.71 -14.64
N PRO A 104 8.04 -6.49 -13.32
CA PRO A 104 6.75 -6.60 -12.64
C PRO A 104 5.82 -5.39 -12.84
N PHE A 105 6.05 -4.58 -13.88
CA PHE A 105 5.40 -3.26 -14.08
C PHE A 105 5.13 -2.89 -15.55
N ASP A 106 5.38 -3.78 -16.50
CA ASP A 106 5.26 -3.45 -17.93
C ASP A 106 3.91 -3.86 -18.53
N GLU A 107 3.22 -4.83 -17.93
CA GLU A 107 1.92 -5.30 -18.39
C GLU A 107 0.73 -4.48 -17.85
N ALA A 108 -0.40 -4.51 -18.56
CA ALA A 108 -1.59 -3.74 -18.19
C ALA A 108 -2.14 -4.11 -16.80
N ILE A 109 -2.14 -5.40 -16.46
CA ILE A 109 -2.63 -5.89 -15.17
C ILE A 109 -1.67 -5.53 -14.02
N GLU A 110 -0.37 -5.46 -14.29
CA GLU A 110 0.64 -5.01 -13.33
C GLU A 110 0.56 -3.50 -13.08
N LYS A 111 0.24 -2.71 -14.11
CA LYS A 111 -0.08 -1.29 -13.94
C LYS A 111 -1.31 -1.09 -13.09
N LYS A 112 -2.35 -1.92 -13.28
CA LYS A 112 -3.55 -1.91 -12.44
C LYS A 112 -3.24 -2.24 -10.97
N TRP A 113 -2.40 -3.25 -10.74
CA TRP A 113 -1.87 -3.54 -9.41
C TRP A 113 -1.08 -2.34 -8.84
N THR A 114 -0.25 -1.70 -9.66
CA THR A 114 0.54 -0.51 -9.30
C THR A 114 -0.35 0.64 -8.84
N ASP A 115 -1.43 0.92 -9.57
CA ASP A 115 -2.39 1.98 -9.23
C ASP A 115 -2.96 1.82 -7.81
N THR A 116 -3.17 0.57 -7.37
CA THR A 116 -3.75 0.27 -6.04
C THR A 116 -2.94 0.88 -4.91
N TRP A 117 -1.61 0.76 -4.96
CA TRP A 117 -0.73 1.23 -3.88
C TRP A 117 -0.11 2.59 -4.16
N GLN A 118 0.18 2.91 -5.43
CA GLN A 118 0.85 4.14 -5.81
C GLN A 118 -0.09 5.34 -5.87
N PHE A 119 -1.33 5.15 -6.33
CA PHE A 119 -2.34 6.21 -6.37
C PHE A 119 -3.34 6.02 -5.23
N TYR A 120 -4.13 4.95 -5.24
CA TYR A 120 -5.34 4.91 -4.42
C TYR A 120 -5.04 4.83 -2.91
N ALA A 121 -4.18 3.89 -2.48
CA ALA A 121 -3.80 3.81 -1.08
C ALA A 121 -3.01 5.03 -0.59
N ASN A 122 -2.23 5.68 -1.47
CA ASN A 122 -1.51 6.91 -1.13
C ASN A 122 -2.48 8.08 -0.91
N SER A 123 -3.43 8.30 -1.82
CA SER A 123 -4.49 9.30 -1.70
C SER A 123 -5.29 9.12 -0.42
N ILE A 124 -5.72 7.89 -0.12
CA ILE A 124 -6.47 7.56 1.10
C ILE A 124 -5.66 7.88 2.37
N ARG A 125 -4.38 7.48 2.41
CA ARG A 125 -3.51 7.71 3.58
C ARG A 125 -3.21 9.19 3.77
N PHE A 126 -2.93 9.90 2.67
CA PHE A 126 -2.67 11.34 2.68
C PHE A 126 -3.90 12.13 3.14
N ALA A 127 -5.06 11.86 2.54
CA ALA A 127 -6.33 12.47 2.93
C ALA A 127 -6.66 12.22 4.41
N SER A 128 -6.37 11.02 4.94
CA SER A 128 -6.59 10.72 6.36
C SER A 128 -5.61 11.42 7.29
N ALA A 129 -4.35 11.58 6.88
CA ALA A 129 -3.31 12.26 7.66
C ALA A 129 -3.61 13.75 7.82
N MET A 130 -4.09 14.39 6.75
CA MET A 130 -4.29 15.84 6.64
C MET A 130 -5.71 16.31 7.02
N GLY A 131 -6.35 15.64 7.99
CA GLY A 131 -7.62 16.10 8.57
C GLY A 131 -8.90 15.64 7.84
N GLY A 132 -8.78 14.79 6.83
CA GLY A 132 -9.92 14.24 6.08
C GLY A 132 -10.15 15.00 4.77
N GLY A 133 -9.54 14.51 3.69
CA GLY A 133 -9.58 15.13 2.36
C GLY A 133 -10.89 14.96 1.58
N GLY A 134 -12.03 14.78 2.26
CA GLY A 134 -13.34 14.58 1.63
C GLY A 134 -13.28 13.53 0.53
N ASP A 135 -13.49 13.99 -0.71
CA ASP A 135 -13.57 13.11 -1.87
C ASP A 135 -12.25 12.41 -2.24
N TYR A 136 -11.09 12.99 -1.93
CA TYR A 136 -9.78 12.34 -2.11
C TYR A 136 -9.60 11.07 -1.24
N GLY A 137 -10.42 10.93 -0.19
CA GLY A 137 -10.51 9.70 0.58
C GLY A 137 -11.45 8.65 -0.01
N VAL A 138 -12.29 9.01 -0.99
CA VAL A 138 -13.42 8.21 -1.44
C VAL A 138 -13.49 8.10 -2.97
N TYR A 139 -14.05 9.08 -3.68
CA TYR A 139 -14.34 8.98 -5.12
C TYR A 139 -13.32 9.68 -6.02
N ALA A 140 -12.45 10.54 -5.49
CA ALA A 140 -11.33 11.12 -6.22
C ALA A 140 -10.06 10.30 -5.99
N ASP A 141 -9.98 9.14 -6.67
CA ASP A 141 -8.88 8.17 -6.56
C ASP A 141 -8.65 7.66 -5.14
N GLY A 142 -9.75 7.40 -4.43
CA GLY A 142 -9.75 7.00 -3.04
C GLY A 142 -10.19 5.55 -2.84
N ARG A 143 -11.01 5.33 -1.80
CA ARG A 143 -11.51 4.00 -1.44
C ARG A 143 -12.30 3.35 -2.56
N TYR A 144 -13.08 4.12 -3.32
CA TYR A 144 -13.89 3.59 -4.41
C TYR A 144 -13.00 2.94 -5.48
N GLN A 145 -12.04 3.69 -6.02
CA GLN A 145 -11.10 3.20 -7.03
C GLN A 145 -10.23 2.05 -6.51
N LEU A 146 -9.79 2.10 -5.25
CA LEU A 146 -9.04 0.99 -4.65
C LEU A 146 -9.85 -0.31 -4.68
N THR A 147 -11.09 -0.27 -4.22
CA THR A 147 -11.94 -1.48 -4.20
C THR A 147 -12.37 -1.91 -5.60
N GLN A 148 -12.59 -0.96 -6.51
CA GLN A 148 -12.88 -1.24 -7.91
C GLN A 148 -11.71 -1.99 -8.57
N ALA A 149 -10.47 -1.51 -8.38
CA ALA A 149 -9.28 -2.15 -8.94
C ALA A 149 -9.10 -3.58 -8.40
N LEU A 150 -9.39 -3.83 -7.12
CA LEU A 150 -9.38 -5.18 -6.55
C LEU A 150 -10.36 -6.12 -7.26
N GLN A 151 -11.59 -5.67 -7.50
CA GLN A 151 -12.59 -6.47 -8.21
C GLN A 151 -12.17 -6.73 -9.66
N GLU A 152 -11.71 -5.69 -10.36
CA GLU A 152 -11.28 -5.80 -11.75
C GLU A 152 -10.08 -6.75 -11.92
N MET A 153 -9.11 -6.71 -11.00
CA MET A 153 -7.99 -7.66 -11.00
C MET A 153 -8.46 -9.10 -10.77
N ASN A 154 -9.36 -9.31 -9.82
CA ASN A 154 -9.92 -10.64 -9.53
C ASN A 154 -10.74 -11.18 -10.72
N ASP A 155 -11.59 -10.35 -11.33
CA ASP A 155 -12.37 -10.72 -12.50
C ASP A 155 -11.48 -11.05 -13.70
N TRP A 156 -10.41 -10.28 -13.89
CA TRP A 156 -9.40 -10.53 -14.92
C TRP A 156 -8.73 -11.90 -14.73
N LEU A 157 -8.31 -12.24 -13.50
CA LEU A 157 -7.72 -13.54 -13.18
C LEU A 157 -8.72 -14.68 -13.45
N ASN A 158 -9.95 -14.54 -12.97
CA ASN A 158 -11.00 -15.54 -13.17
C ASN A 158 -11.30 -15.81 -14.66
N LEU A 159 -11.29 -14.76 -15.49
CA LEU A 159 -11.46 -14.89 -16.92
C LEU A 159 -10.33 -15.71 -17.56
N HIS A 160 -9.08 -15.41 -17.23
CA HIS A 160 -7.91 -16.11 -17.78
C HIS A 160 -7.86 -17.58 -17.33
N GLN A 161 -8.23 -17.87 -16.08
CA GLN A 161 -8.36 -19.23 -15.58
C GLN A 161 -9.43 -20.03 -16.35
N LYS A 162 -10.59 -19.44 -16.62
CA LYS A 162 -11.65 -20.09 -17.43
C LYS A 162 -11.19 -20.34 -18.88
N LEU A 163 -10.57 -19.36 -19.51
CA LEU A 163 -10.06 -19.48 -20.89
C LEU A 163 -8.97 -20.55 -21.01
N SER A 164 -8.05 -20.62 -20.04
CA SER A 164 -7.00 -21.64 -20.03
C SER A 164 -7.54 -23.05 -19.78
N THR A 165 -8.58 -23.20 -18.95
CA THR A 165 -9.24 -24.48 -18.70
C THR A 165 -10.01 -24.96 -19.93
N SER A 166 -10.67 -24.06 -20.65
CA SER A 166 -11.39 -24.37 -21.90
C SER A 166 -10.43 -24.87 -22.99
N LYS A 167 -9.22 -24.30 -23.11
CA LYS A 167 -8.20 -24.74 -24.09
C LYS A 167 -7.60 -26.12 -23.79
N LYS A 168 -7.75 -26.64 -22.57
CA LYS A 168 -7.24 -27.96 -22.16
C LYS A 168 -8.26 -29.10 -22.35
N LYS A 169 -9.52 -28.77 -22.69
CA LYS A 169 -10.57 -29.73 -23.04
C LYS A 169 -10.68 -29.86 -24.56
#